data_AF-A0A453P6X0-F1
#
_entry.id   AF-A0A453P6X0-F1
#
_cell.length_a   1.000
_cell.length_b   1.000
_cell.length_c   1.000
_cell.angle_alpha   90.00
_cell.angle_beta   90.00
_cell.angle_gamma   90.00
#
_symmetry.space_group_name_H-M   'P 1'
#
loop_
_entity.id
_entity.type
_entity.pdbx_description
1 polymer ?
#
loop_
_entity_poly.entity_id
_entity_poly.type
_entity_poly.pdbx_seq_one_letter_code
_entity_poly.pdbx_strand_id
1 'polypeptide(L)'
;MDALMANYGSDSDDDNEPATVAGGAPEPQEASVLLPPPPLDLLQPPNFVDYSTIAQGSRIRSFPHVEGNYALHVYIPVVIPFNARKQLTLVMRRAASLVPDLYAVDADYALSELCKDEQKLEKVLLGREFHVSLGRTVGIQVHQIDSLVAMLRQKFQSQQR
;
A
#
# COMPACT_ATOMS: atom_id res chain seq x y z
N MET A 1 26.04 30.64 9.95
CA MET A 1 24.89 30.04 9.24
C MET A 1 25.38 29.87 7.83
N ASP A 2 25.98 28.72 7.55
CA ASP A 2 26.70 28.50 6.30
C ASP A 2 26.02 27.35 5.58
N ALA A 3 25.19 27.72 4.61
CA ALA A 3 24.47 26.79 3.75
C ALA A 3 25.45 26.24 2.71
N LEU A 4 25.71 24.94 2.76
CA LEU A 4 26.49 24.23 1.73
C LEU A 4 25.65 24.16 0.45
N MET A 5 25.97 25.04 -0.50
CA MET A 5 25.40 25.04 -1.85
C MET A 5 26.14 23.99 -2.68
N ALA A 6 25.47 22.90 -3.06
CA ALA A 6 26.02 21.89 -3.96
C ALA A 6 25.92 22.38 -5.41
N ASN A 7 27.07 22.48 -6.10
CA ASN A 7 27.14 22.88 -7.51
C ASN A 7 27.20 21.61 -8.38
N TYR A 8 26.17 21.37 -9.19
CA TYR A 8 26.17 20.27 -10.16
C TYR A 8 26.78 20.77 -11.47
N GLY A 9 27.95 20.23 -11.83
CA GLY A 9 28.57 20.46 -13.13
C GLY A 9 27.75 19.79 -14.23
N SER A 10 27.20 20.61 -15.13
CA SER A 10 26.61 20.18 -16.40
C SER A 10 27.69 20.36 -17.46
N ASP A 11 28.29 19.26 -17.93
CA ASP A 11 29.20 19.28 -19.06
C ASP A 11 28.45 18.78 -20.29
N SER A 12 28.23 19.70 -21.22
CA SER A 12 27.46 19.52 -22.45
C SER A 12 28.31 20.11 -23.56
N ASP A 13 29.16 19.29 -24.16
CA ASP A 13 29.93 19.68 -25.34
C ASP A 13 29.45 18.88 -26.55
N ASP A 14 28.85 19.62 -27.47
CA ASP A 14 28.41 19.23 -28.80
C ASP A 14 29.28 20.03 -29.76
N ASP A 15 30.09 19.39 -30.61
CA ASP A 15 30.73 20.04 -31.76
C ASP A 15 31.00 19.01 -32.88
N ASN A 16 30.43 19.30 -34.03
CA ASN A 16 30.43 18.55 -35.28
C ASN A 16 31.23 19.34 -36.36
N GLU A 17 31.66 18.65 -37.44
CA GLU A 17 32.16 19.11 -38.77
C GLU A 17 33.64 18.77 -39.17
N PRO A 18 33.98 18.58 -40.48
CA PRO A 18 34.45 17.28 -40.98
C PRO A 18 35.74 17.25 -41.87
N ALA A 19 36.11 16.01 -42.25
CA ALA A 19 36.63 15.52 -43.55
C ALA A 19 38.15 15.34 -43.85
N THR A 20 38.42 14.17 -44.49
CA THR A 20 39.59 13.67 -45.28
C THR A 20 40.77 13.07 -44.49
N VAL A 21 41.37 11.89 -44.79
CA VAL A 21 41.61 11.15 -46.06
C VAL A 21 41.90 9.64 -45.81
N ALA A 22 41.44 8.81 -46.76
CA ALA A 22 41.88 7.49 -47.26
C ALA A 22 42.87 6.55 -46.50
N GLY A 23 42.47 5.28 -46.37
CA GLY A 23 43.29 4.13 -46.82
C GLY A 23 43.51 2.96 -45.84
N GLY A 24 42.91 1.79 -46.13
CA GLY A 24 43.54 0.47 -45.88
C GLY A 24 42.89 -0.51 -44.88
N ALA A 25 42.32 -1.60 -45.44
CA ALA A 25 42.07 -2.94 -44.88
C ALA A 25 40.98 -3.15 -43.79
N PRO A 26 40.24 -4.29 -43.82
CA PRO A 26 39.10 -4.54 -42.94
C PRO A 26 39.55 -5.15 -41.61
N GLU A 27 39.38 -4.40 -40.51
CA GLU A 27 39.52 -4.92 -39.14
C GLU A 27 38.24 -5.68 -38.70
N PRO A 28 38.36 -6.70 -37.82
CA PRO A 28 37.25 -7.52 -37.41
C PRO A 28 36.23 -6.72 -36.59
N GLN A 29 34.97 -6.90 -36.97
CA GLN A 29 33.75 -6.45 -36.30
C GLN A 29 33.94 -6.26 -34.79
N GLU A 30 33.92 -5.00 -34.35
CA GLU A 30 33.69 -4.63 -32.96
C GLU A 30 32.37 -5.27 -32.52
N ALA A 31 32.47 -6.38 -31.81
CA ALA A 31 31.39 -6.88 -31.00
C ALA A 31 31.06 -5.74 -30.03
N SER A 32 29.96 -5.06 -30.32
CA SER A 32 29.23 -4.16 -29.45
C SER A 32 29.58 -4.44 -28.00
N VAL A 33 30.23 -3.46 -27.36
CA VAL A 33 30.56 -3.45 -25.93
C VAL A 33 29.26 -3.51 -25.15
N LEU A 34 28.68 -4.69 -25.09
CA LEU A 34 27.52 -4.99 -24.29
C LEU A 34 28.02 -5.05 -22.86
N LEU A 35 27.52 -4.12 -22.05
CA LEU A 35 27.72 -4.14 -20.61
C LEU A 35 27.38 -5.55 -20.09
N PRO A 36 28.15 -6.07 -19.12
CA PRO A 36 27.83 -7.35 -18.52
C PRO A 36 26.38 -7.31 -18.00
N PRO A 37 25.62 -8.40 -18.18
CA PRO A 37 24.26 -8.44 -17.67
C PRO A 37 24.27 -8.14 -16.17
N PRO A 38 23.32 -7.33 -15.68
CA PRO A 38 23.28 -6.96 -14.28
C PRO A 38 23.25 -8.23 -13.42
N PRO A 39 24.04 -8.28 -12.34
CA PRO A 39 24.10 -9.46 -11.50
C PRO A 39 22.70 -9.77 -10.97
N LEU A 40 22.22 -10.97 -11.27
CA LEU A 40 20.87 -11.43 -10.91
C LEU A 40 20.66 -11.46 -9.39
N ASP A 41 21.75 -11.51 -8.62
CA ASP A 41 21.76 -11.42 -7.16
C ASP A 41 21.20 -10.07 -6.65
N LEU A 42 21.20 -9.01 -7.46
CA LEU A 42 20.56 -7.72 -7.12
C LEU A 42 19.06 -7.69 -7.39
N LEU A 43 18.53 -8.60 -8.21
CA LEU A 43 17.09 -8.71 -8.45
C LEU A 43 16.37 -9.41 -7.28
N GLN A 44 17.13 -10.07 -6.41
CA GLN A 44 16.62 -10.65 -5.17
C GLN A 44 16.93 -9.68 -4.02
N PRO A 45 15.97 -8.84 -3.59
CA PRO A 45 16.16 -8.11 -2.35
C PRO A 45 16.47 -9.11 -1.23
N PRO A 46 17.36 -8.79 -0.27
CA PRO A 46 17.77 -9.71 0.80
C PRO A 46 16.60 -10.19 1.69
N ASN A 47 15.40 -9.64 1.48
CA ASN A 47 14.14 -10.03 2.11
C ASN A 47 13.13 -10.55 1.08
N PHE A 48 13.53 -11.38 0.11
CA PHE A 48 12.57 -12.04 -0.79
C PHE A 48 11.77 -13.06 0.02
N VAL A 49 10.62 -12.62 0.53
CA VAL A 49 9.70 -13.47 1.28
C VAL A 49 8.90 -14.27 0.27
N ASP A 50 8.96 -15.60 0.36
CA ASP A 50 8.13 -16.48 -0.47
C ASP A 50 6.66 -16.35 -0.08
N TYR A 51 5.94 -15.50 -0.81
CA TYR A 51 4.53 -15.20 -0.58
C TYR A 51 3.60 -16.41 -0.77
N SER A 52 4.11 -17.54 -1.28
CA SER A 52 3.32 -18.77 -1.42
C SER A 52 3.07 -19.50 -0.07
N THR A 53 3.84 -19.18 0.97
CA THR A 53 3.75 -19.82 2.30
C THR A 53 3.12 -18.94 3.38
N ILE A 54 2.85 -17.66 3.08
CA ILE A 54 2.31 -16.74 4.07
C ILE A 54 0.80 -16.93 4.11
N ALA A 55 0.28 -17.38 5.25
CA ALA A 55 -1.15 -17.44 5.53
C ALA A 55 -1.78 -16.09 5.12
N GLN A 56 -2.60 -16.15 4.06
CA GLN A 56 -3.24 -15.01 3.44
C GLN A 56 -4.11 -14.32 4.49
N GLY A 57 -3.78 -13.09 4.88
CA GLY A 57 -4.56 -12.33 5.86
C GLY A 57 -3.78 -11.23 6.58
N SER A 58 -2.45 -11.33 6.65
CA SER A 58 -1.62 -10.27 7.23
C SER A 58 -1.26 -9.24 6.16
N ARG A 59 -1.70 -7.97 6.33
CA ARG A 59 -1.18 -6.85 5.53
C ARG A 59 0.30 -6.67 5.85
N ILE A 60 1.17 -7.28 5.04
CA ILE A 60 2.62 -7.20 5.19
C ILE A 60 3.06 -5.75 4.94
N ARG A 61 3.71 -5.15 5.93
CA ARG A 61 4.35 -3.84 5.77
C ARG A 61 5.59 -4.02 4.92
N SER A 62 5.79 -3.14 3.94
CA SER A 62 7.03 -3.10 3.12
C SER A 62 8.26 -2.66 3.93
N PHE A 63 8.06 -2.19 5.17
CA PHE A 63 9.11 -1.73 6.06
C PHE A 63 8.93 -2.30 7.47
N PRO A 64 10.03 -2.63 8.18
CA PRO A 64 9.98 -3.11 9.55
C PRO A 64 9.33 -2.06 10.46
N HIS A 65 8.56 -2.51 11.45
CA HIS A 65 8.08 -1.61 12.49
C HIS A 65 9.29 -1.11 13.30
N VAL A 66 9.48 0.21 13.32
CA VAL A 66 10.44 0.86 14.21
C VAL A 66 9.71 1.21 15.49
N GLU A 67 10.22 0.72 16.62
CA GLU A 67 9.66 0.98 17.93
C GLU A 67 9.55 2.49 18.16
N GLY A 68 8.38 2.93 18.62
CA GLY A 68 8.07 4.36 18.75
C GLY A 68 7.30 4.97 17.58
N ASN A 69 7.13 4.28 16.43
CA ASN A 69 6.31 4.75 15.31
C ASN A 69 4.95 4.06 15.22
N TYR A 70 3.89 4.79 15.52
CA TYR A 70 2.52 4.29 15.56
C TYR A 70 1.69 4.79 14.39
N ALA A 71 0.72 3.99 13.97
CA ALA A 71 -0.27 4.41 12.99
C ALA A 71 -1.45 5.04 13.71
N LEU A 72 -1.72 6.31 13.42
CA LEU A 72 -2.92 7.00 13.86
C LEU A 72 -3.99 6.92 12.76
N HIS A 73 -5.19 6.51 13.14
CA HIS A 73 -6.37 6.59 12.30
C HIS A 73 -7.55 7.05 13.14
N VAL A 74 -8.25 8.08 12.65
CA VAL A 74 -9.40 8.67 13.35
C VAL A 74 -10.66 8.32 12.58
N TYR A 75 -11.66 7.78 13.27
CA TYR A 75 -12.88 7.29 12.66
C TYR A 75 -14.09 7.44 13.60
N ILE A 76 -15.29 7.34 13.04
CA ILE A 76 -16.55 7.21 13.77
C ILE A 76 -16.98 5.74 13.71
N PRO A 77 -17.16 5.05 14.86
CA PRO A 77 -17.66 3.68 14.87
C PRO A 77 -19.12 3.64 14.42
N VAL A 78 -19.46 2.63 13.61
CA VAL A 78 -20.80 2.41 13.06
C VAL A 78 -21.17 0.95 13.24
N VAL A 79 -22.23 0.72 14.03
CA VAL A 79 -22.87 -0.58 14.13
C VAL A 79 -24.07 -0.61 13.21
N ILE A 80 -24.12 -1.61 12.32
CA ILE A 80 -25.24 -1.73 11.38
C ILE A 80 -26.48 -2.21 12.15
N PRO A 81 -27.56 -1.41 12.17
CA PRO A 81 -28.77 -1.78 12.89
C PRO A 81 -29.49 -2.94 12.21
N PHE A 82 -30.17 -3.77 12.99
CA PHE A 82 -30.76 -5.03 12.51
C PHE A 82 -31.73 -4.85 11.33
N ASN A 83 -32.50 -3.77 11.32
CA ASN A 83 -33.42 -3.43 10.22
C ASN A 83 -32.70 -3.17 8.89
N ALA A 84 -31.50 -2.59 8.91
CA ALA A 84 -30.70 -2.32 7.72
C ALA A 84 -29.95 -3.56 7.21
N ARG A 85 -29.71 -4.56 8.06
CA ARG A 85 -28.96 -5.76 7.70
C ARG A 85 -29.61 -6.54 6.56
N LYS A 86 -30.94 -6.70 6.59
CA LYS A 86 -31.70 -7.40 5.54
C LYS A 86 -31.48 -6.80 4.15
N GLN A 87 -31.50 -5.47 4.06
CA GLN A 87 -31.26 -4.77 2.79
C GLN A 87 -29.81 -4.95 2.33
N LEU A 88 -28.87 -4.89 3.26
CA LEU A 88 -27.47 -5.07 2.96
C LEU A 88 -27.14 -6.52 2.55
N THR A 89 -27.79 -7.52 3.14
CA THR A 89 -27.72 -8.93 2.73
C THR A 89 -28.09 -9.12 1.26
N LEU A 90 -29.14 -8.44 0.79
CA LEU A 90 -29.53 -8.49 -0.62
C LEU A 90 -28.43 -7.92 -1.54
N VAL A 91 -27.84 -6.79 -1.16
CA VAL A 91 -26.74 -6.17 -1.89
C VAL A 91 -25.50 -7.07 -1.89
N MET A 92 -25.17 -7.69 -0.77
CA MET A 92 -24.04 -8.61 -0.65
C MET A 92 -24.23 -9.87 -1.51
N ARG A 93 -25.44 -10.43 -1.56
CA ARG A 93 -25.76 -11.55 -2.45
C ARG A 93 -25.59 -11.18 -3.92
N ARG A 94 -26.02 -9.98 -4.30
CA ARG A 94 -25.80 -9.46 -5.66
C ARG A 94 -24.31 -9.29 -5.95
N ALA A 95 -23.55 -8.74 -5.01
CA ALA A 95 -22.10 -8.58 -5.14
C ALA A 95 -21.40 -9.93 -5.31
N ALA A 96 -21.75 -10.93 -4.49
CA ALA A 96 -21.23 -12.30 -4.59
C ALA A 96 -21.54 -12.97 -5.93
N SER A 97 -22.67 -12.63 -6.54
CA SER A 97 -23.06 -13.17 -7.86
C SER A 97 -22.28 -12.51 -9.01
N LEU A 98 -21.89 -11.25 -8.84
CA LEU A 98 -21.12 -10.49 -9.84
C LEU A 98 -19.61 -10.77 -9.71
N VAL A 99 -19.13 -11.01 -8.49
CA VAL A 99 -17.72 -11.24 -8.18
C VAL A 99 -17.63 -12.49 -7.28
N PRO A 100 -17.45 -13.69 -7.87
CA PRO A 100 -17.46 -14.95 -7.11
C PRO A 100 -16.27 -15.11 -6.18
N ASP A 101 -15.14 -14.46 -6.48
CA ASP A 101 -13.88 -14.55 -5.73
C ASP A 101 -13.80 -13.51 -4.58
N LEU A 102 -14.95 -13.00 -4.13
CA LEU A 102 -15.00 -12.01 -3.06
C LEU A 102 -14.97 -12.71 -1.68
N TYR A 103 -14.09 -12.25 -0.80
CA TYR A 103 -13.93 -12.77 0.56
C TYR A 103 -14.32 -11.73 1.61
N ALA A 104 -14.82 -12.21 2.74
CA ALA A 104 -15.07 -11.38 3.91
C ALA A 104 -13.74 -11.05 4.60
N VAL A 105 -13.45 -9.75 4.72
CA VAL A 105 -12.26 -9.22 5.42
C VAL A 105 -12.28 -9.68 6.88
N ASP A 106 -11.12 -10.10 7.41
CA ASP A 106 -10.93 -10.60 8.78
C ASP A 106 -11.73 -11.87 9.16
N ALA A 107 -12.24 -12.60 8.18
CA ALA A 107 -13.01 -13.82 8.41
C ALA A 107 -12.59 -14.99 7.50
N ASP A 108 -11.81 -14.73 6.45
CA ASP A 108 -11.31 -15.73 5.48
C ASP A 108 -12.41 -16.64 4.90
N TYR A 109 -13.66 -16.15 4.84
CA TYR A 109 -14.80 -16.86 4.24
C TYR A 109 -15.13 -16.26 2.88
N ALA A 110 -15.36 -17.10 1.89
CA ALA A 110 -15.91 -16.68 0.61
C ALA A 110 -17.32 -16.12 0.82
N LEU A 111 -17.62 -14.97 0.21
CA LEU A 111 -18.92 -14.32 0.32
C LEU A 111 -20.03 -15.20 -0.25
N SER A 112 -19.73 -15.97 -1.30
CA SER A 112 -20.65 -16.92 -1.94
C SER A 112 -21.10 -18.04 -0.99
N GLU A 113 -20.20 -18.55 -0.13
CA GLU A 113 -20.55 -19.51 0.91
C GLU A 113 -21.39 -18.88 2.00
N LEU A 114 -21.03 -17.66 2.39
CA LEU A 114 -21.70 -16.93 3.45
C LEU A 114 -23.14 -16.57 3.05
N CYS A 115 -23.39 -16.27 1.77
CA CYS A 115 -24.73 -15.99 1.25
C CYS A 115 -25.70 -17.19 1.28
N LYS A 116 -25.22 -18.43 1.48
CA LYS A 116 -26.07 -19.63 1.62
C LYS A 116 -26.75 -19.71 2.99
N ASP A 117 -26.13 -19.09 4.00
CA ASP A 117 -26.63 -19.05 5.38
C ASP A 117 -26.78 -17.58 5.81
N GLU A 118 -28.01 -17.08 5.76
CA GLU A 118 -28.33 -15.70 6.11
C GLU A 118 -27.97 -15.36 7.56
N GLN A 119 -28.11 -16.31 8.50
CA GLN A 119 -27.75 -16.09 9.90
C GLN A 119 -26.24 -15.96 10.05
N LYS A 120 -25.46 -16.80 9.35
CA LYS A 120 -24.01 -16.72 9.33
C LYS A 120 -23.54 -15.43 8.66
N LEU A 121 -24.16 -15.01 7.57
CA LEU A 121 -23.87 -13.72 6.90
C LEU A 121 -24.11 -12.53 7.80
N GLU A 122 -25.27 -12.47 8.46
CA GLU A 122 -25.58 -11.39 9.38
C GLU A 122 -24.64 -11.34 10.57
N LYS A 123 -24.24 -12.50 11.13
CA LYS A 123 -23.36 -12.55 12.29
C LYS A 123 -21.89 -12.28 11.93
N VAL A 124 -21.40 -12.92 10.88
CA VAL A 124 -19.98 -12.91 10.51
C VAL A 124 -19.61 -11.67 9.70
N LEU A 125 -20.47 -11.16 8.83
CA LEU A 125 -20.16 -9.97 8.03
C LEU A 125 -20.78 -8.71 8.63
N LEU A 126 -22.09 -8.70 8.84
CA LEU A 126 -22.84 -7.48 9.21
C LEU A 126 -22.90 -7.22 10.72
N GLY A 127 -22.53 -8.20 11.52
CA GLY A 127 -22.53 -8.15 12.98
C GLY A 127 -21.31 -7.46 13.56
N ARG A 128 -20.33 -7.13 12.71
CA ARG A 128 -19.09 -6.46 13.10
C ARG A 128 -19.28 -4.95 13.24
N GLU A 129 -18.35 -4.32 13.92
CA GLU A 129 -18.22 -2.87 13.94
C GLU A 129 -17.59 -2.41 12.62
N PHE A 130 -18.26 -1.49 11.95
CA PHE A 130 -17.74 -0.75 10.82
C PHE A 130 -17.32 0.64 11.26
N HIS A 131 -16.70 1.40 10.38
CA HIS A 131 -16.35 2.77 10.70
C HIS A 131 -16.41 3.69 9.48
N VAL A 132 -16.63 4.98 9.75
CA VAL A 132 -16.44 6.05 8.78
C VAL A 132 -15.13 6.73 9.10
N SER A 133 -14.18 6.66 8.16
CA SER A 133 -12.87 7.32 8.30
C SER A 133 -13.03 8.83 8.26
N LEU A 134 -12.42 9.55 9.22
CA LEU A 134 -12.37 11.01 9.23
C LEU A 134 -11.11 11.56 8.56
N GLY A 135 -10.19 10.68 8.16
CA GLY A 135 -8.96 11.03 7.48
C GLY A 135 -8.17 9.81 7.06
N ARG A 136 -7.00 10.05 6.47
CA ARG A 136 -6.04 9.00 6.12
C ARG A 136 -5.30 8.53 7.38
N THR A 137 -4.79 7.30 7.35
CA THR A 137 -3.85 6.83 8.37
C THR A 137 -2.53 7.59 8.26
N VAL A 138 -2.03 8.11 9.37
CA VAL A 138 -0.76 8.85 9.44
C VAL A 138 0.18 8.23 10.47
N GLY A 139 1.49 8.36 10.26
CA GLY A 139 2.49 7.93 11.24
C GLY A 139 2.65 9.00 12.33
N ILE A 140 2.70 8.57 13.59
CA ILE A 140 2.98 9.43 14.74
C ILE A 140 4.02 8.77 15.64
N GLN A 141 4.72 9.58 16.43
CA GLN A 141 5.66 9.06 17.42
C GLN A 141 4.97 8.79 18.76
N VAL A 142 5.52 7.87 19.55
CA VAL A 142 4.94 7.45 20.85
C VAL A 142 4.65 8.63 21.77
N HIS A 143 5.57 9.59 21.86
CA HIS A 143 5.43 10.75 22.73
C HIS A 143 4.34 11.74 22.27
N GLN A 144 3.87 11.60 21.02
CA GLN A 144 2.83 12.47 20.45
C GLN A 144 1.42 11.95 20.73
N ILE A 145 1.27 10.67 21.12
CA ILE A 145 -0.02 10.00 21.26
C ILE A 145 -0.92 10.74 22.25
N ASP A 146 -0.47 10.93 23.48
CA ASP A 146 -1.30 11.51 24.54
C ASP A 146 -1.68 12.96 24.25
N SER A 147 -0.73 13.75 23.73
CA SER A 147 -0.97 15.14 23.32
C SER A 147 -2.05 15.23 22.25
N LEU A 148 -1.96 14.35 21.23
CA LEU A 148 -2.90 14.34 20.13
C LEU A 148 -4.29 13.84 20.55
N VAL A 149 -4.35 12.81 21.40
CA VAL A 149 -5.62 12.30 21.96
C VAL A 149 -6.29 13.37 22.81
N ALA A 150 -5.55 14.07 23.67
CA ALA A 150 -6.09 15.16 24.48
C ALA A 150 -6.63 16.30 23.60
N MET A 151 -5.85 16.70 22.58
CA MET A 151 -6.25 17.73 21.62
C MET A 151 -7.53 17.35 20.87
N LEU A 152 -7.60 16.12 20.34
CA LEU A 152 -8.79 15.61 19.62
C LEU A 152 -10.01 15.59 20.54
N ARG A 153 -9.87 15.12 21.79
CA ARG A 153 -10.97 15.11 22.78
C ARG A 153 -11.48 16.52 23.05
N GLN A 154 -10.59 17.47 23.31
CA GLN A 154 -10.97 18.87 23.55
C GLN A 154 -11.69 19.48 22.34
N LYS A 155 -11.17 19.26 21.13
CA LYS A 155 -11.76 19.79 19.89
C LYS A 155 -13.13 19.18 19.61
N PHE A 156 -13.30 17.87 19.77
CA PHE A 156 -14.60 17.24 19.54
C PHE A 156 -15.64 17.57 20.62
N GLN A 157 -15.24 17.77 21.87
CA GLN A 157 -16.15 18.24 22.92
C GLN A 157 -16.69 19.64 22.63
N SER A 158 -15.86 20.55 22.11
CA SER A 158 -16.30 21.91 21.76
C SER A 158 -17.32 21.98 20.61
N GLN A 159 -17.52 20.86 19.89
CA GLN A 159 -18.44 20.74 18.75
C GLN A 159 -19.75 20.02 19.09
N GLN A 160 -19.92 19.51 20.32
CA GLN A 160 -21.23 19.06 20.80
C GLN A 160 -22.11 20.29 21.05
N ARG A 161 -22.91 20.66 20.04
CA ARG A 161 -24.03 21.59 20.15
C ARG A 161 -25.30 20.86 20.58
#